data_AF-A0A4U2Z5T6-F1
#
_entry.id   AF-A0A4U2Z5T6-F1
#
_cell.length_a   1.000
_cell.length_b   1.000
_cell.length_c   1.000
_cell.angle_alpha   90.00
_cell.angle_beta   90.00
_cell.angle_gamma   90.00
#
_symmetry.space_group_name_H-M   'P 1'
#
loop_
_entity.id
_entity.type
_entity.pdbx_description
1 polymer ?
#
loop_
_entity_poly.entity_id
_entity_poly.type
_entity_poly.pdbx_seq_one_letter_code
_entity_poly.pdbx_strand_id
1 'polypeptide(L)'
;MACTKGEKGRNMGETNNALRKEIKGDIIEKIKDINDIRRTADSIYTSDNFHLDSKEINNGSYKVEIQYKKGTKQTVSVIEVEKSATSTADVKQALTNSLNDGYKWIVS
;
A
#
# COMPACT_ATOMS: atom_id res chain seq x y z
N MET A 1 14.08 6.49 -10.96
CA MET A 1 13.31 5.84 -9.88
C MET A 1 11.93 6.46 -9.89
N ALA A 2 10.87 5.66 -10.05
CA ALA A 2 9.48 6.12 -10.14
C ALA A 2 8.79 6.29 -8.78
N CYS A 3 9.46 5.90 -7.68
CA CYS A 3 8.93 6.09 -6.32
C CYS A 3 9.48 7.36 -5.67
N THR A 4 8.59 8.28 -5.31
CA THR A 4 8.93 9.51 -4.57
C THR A 4 8.40 9.44 -3.15
N LYS A 5 9.23 9.80 -2.17
CA LYS A 5 8.84 9.85 -0.77
C LYS A 5 8.02 11.11 -0.49
N GLY A 6 6.83 10.95 0.08
CA GLY A 6 5.92 12.02 0.44
C GLY A 6 5.95 12.34 1.94
N GLU A 7 4.80 12.66 2.51
CA GLU A 7 4.64 13.03 3.92
C GLU A 7 4.63 11.83 4.86
N LYS A 8 4.97 12.04 6.13
CA LYS A 8 4.87 11.00 7.15
C LYS A 8 3.40 10.68 7.47
N GLY A 9 3.05 9.41 7.49
CA GLY A 9 1.73 8.92 7.89
C GLY A 9 1.54 8.94 9.41
N ARG A 10 0.29 9.07 9.85
CA ARG A 10 -0.07 9.06 11.27
C ARG A 10 0.03 7.63 11.81
N ASN A 11 0.88 7.41 12.81
CA ASN A 11 1.10 6.11 13.45
C ASN A 11 1.51 4.99 12.46
N MET A 12 2.22 5.34 11.40
CA MET A 12 2.78 4.38 10.43
C MET A 12 4.27 4.16 10.70
N GLY A 13 4.80 3.01 10.25
CA GLY A 13 6.21 2.64 10.44
C GLY A 13 6.53 1.93 11.77
N GLU A 14 5.54 1.76 12.64
CA GLU A 14 5.71 1.08 13.95
C GLU A 14 5.31 -0.40 13.93
N THR A 15 4.91 -0.93 12.76
CA THR A 15 4.53 -2.34 12.59
C THR A 15 5.70 -3.25 12.95
N ASN A 16 5.47 -4.20 13.86
CA ASN A 16 6.52 -5.13 14.28
C ASN A 16 6.97 -6.08 13.14
N ASN A 17 8.12 -6.72 13.32
CA ASN A 17 8.72 -7.55 12.27
C ASN A 17 7.87 -8.75 11.83
N ALA A 18 7.06 -9.35 12.72
CA ALA A 18 6.21 -10.49 12.37
C ALA A 18 5.06 -10.05 11.46
N LEU A 19 4.37 -8.97 11.83
CA LEU A 19 3.28 -8.40 11.03
C LEU A 19 3.79 -7.83 9.70
N ARG A 20 5.01 -7.27 9.68
CA ARG A 20 5.65 -6.85 8.41
C ARG A 20 5.88 -8.02 7.45
N LYS A 21 6.26 -9.20 7.97
CA LYS A 21 6.45 -10.41 7.14
C LYS A 21 5.12 -10.90 6.58
N GLU A 22 4.07 -10.92 7.39
CA GLU A 22 2.70 -11.24 6.95
C GLU A 22 2.26 -10.31 5.81
N ILE A 23 2.34 -9.00 6.00
CA ILE A 23 1.96 -8.02 4.97
C ILE A 23 2.78 -8.23 3.68
N LYS A 24 4.08 -8.47 3.80
CA LYS A 24 4.92 -8.73 2.62
C LYS A 24 4.51 -9.99 1.87
N GLY A 25 4.38 -11.12 2.54
CA GLY A 25 4.10 -12.41 1.89
C GLY A 25 2.66 -12.54 1.38
N ASP A 26 1.69 -12.07 2.16
CA ASP A 26 0.28 -12.36 1.94
C ASP A 26 -0.48 -11.21 1.26
N ILE A 27 0.10 -10.01 1.22
CA ILE A 27 -0.48 -8.86 0.52
C ILE A 27 0.45 -8.40 -0.61
N ILE A 28 1.64 -7.90 -0.28
CA ILE A 28 2.51 -7.21 -1.26
C ILE A 28 2.95 -8.17 -2.37
N GLU A 29 3.42 -9.38 -2.02
CA GLU A 29 3.88 -10.35 -3.02
C GLU A 29 2.74 -10.94 -3.87
N LYS A 30 1.49 -10.85 -3.40
CA LYS A 30 0.32 -11.30 -4.16
C LYS A 30 -0.09 -10.35 -5.28
N ILE A 31 0.37 -9.09 -5.26
CA ILE A 31 0.13 -8.12 -6.33
C ILE A 31 0.88 -8.59 -7.58
N LYS A 32 0.14 -9.06 -8.58
CA LYS A 32 0.70 -9.51 -9.86
C LYS A 32 0.59 -8.43 -10.92
N ASP A 33 -0.53 -7.72 -10.94
CA ASP A 33 -0.80 -6.67 -11.91
C ASP A 33 -1.14 -5.36 -11.18
N ILE A 34 -0.58 -4.25 -11.68
CA ILE A 34 -0.93 -2.90 -11.23
C ILE A 34 -2.41 -2.58 -11.50
N ASN A 35 -3.04 -3.24 -12.47
CA ASN A 35 -4.47 -3.07 -12.73
C ASN A 35 -5.36 -3.53 -11.56
N ASP A 36 -4.88 -4.46 -10.73
CA ASP A 36 -5.63 -4.93 -9.55
C ASP A 36 -5.88 -3.81 -8.54
N ILE A 37 -4.92 -2.87 -8.45
CA ILE A 37 -4.93 -1.71 -7.55
C ILE A 37 -5.40 -0.43 -8.24
N ARG A 38 -5.40 -0.34 -9.58
CA ARG A 38 -5.94 0.81 -10.34
C ARG A 38 -7.45 0.74 -10.52
N ARG A 39 -8.15 0.44 -9.43
CA ARG A 39 -9.61 0.43 -9.34
C ARG A 39 -10.02 0.72 -7.90
N THR A 40 -11.19 1.31 -7.71
CA THR A 40 -11.76 1.46 -6.38
C THR A 40 -12.30 0.11 -5.91
N ALA A 41 -11.67 -0.47 -4.90
CA ALA A 41 -12.08 -1.74 -4.31
C ALA A 41 -11.50 -1.87 -2.90
N ASP A 42 -12.32 -2.35 -1.99
CA ASP A 42 -11.90 -2.70 -0.64
C ASP A 42 -11.46 -4.17 -0.60
N SER A 43 -10.49 -4.48 0.25
CA SER A 43 -9.99 -5.82 0.52
C SER A 43 -9.55 -6.58 -0.75
N ILE A 44 -8.86 -5.89 -1.67
CA ILE A 44 -8.32 -6.45 -2.91
C ILE A 44 -7.41 -7.65 -2.61
N TYR A 45 -6.56 -7.47 -1.59
CA TYR A 45 -5.70 -8.51 -1.04
C TYR A 45 -5.89 -8.54 0.47
N THR A 46 -5.90 -9.73 1.06
CA THR A 46 -6.08 -9.88 2.50
C THR A 46 -5.14 -10.92 3.08
N SER A 47 -4.65 -10.66 4.28
CA SER A 47 -4.03 -11.64 5.17
C SER A 47 -4.96 -11.93 6.35
N ASP A 48 -4.45 -12.59 7.39
CA ASP A 48 -5.20 -12.85 8.62
C ASP A 48 -5.55 -11.56 9.35
N ASN A 49 -4.59 -10.63 9.45
CA ASN A 49 -4.73 -9.39 10.21
C ASN A 49 -4.97 -8.15 9.34
N PHE A 50 -4.58 -8.19 8.06
CA PHE A 50 -4.55 -7.01 7.20
C PHE A 50 -5.34 -7.16 5.91
N HIS A 51 -5.72 -6.03 5.34
CA HIS A 51 -6.29 -5.94 4.01
C HIS A 51 -5.72 -4.74 3.28
N LEU A 52 -5.70 -4.84 1.96
CA LEU A 52 -5.33 -3.77 1.05
C LEU A 52 -6.59 -3.22 0.39
N ASP A 53 -6.78 -1.93 0.54
CA ASP A 53 -7.84 -1.16 -0.11
C ASP A 53 -7.22 -0.24 -1.16
N SER A 54 -7.97 0.02 -2.23
CA SER A 54 -7.63 1.05 -3.20
C SER A 54 -8.83 1.94 -3.47
N LYS A 55 -8.59 3.24 -3.57
CA LYS A 55 -9.61 4.24 -3.85
C LYS A 55 -9.07 5.27 -4.80
N GLU A 56 -9.83 5.57 -5.85
CA GLU A 56 -9.49 6.69 -6.73
C GLU A 56 -9.56 8.02 -5.97
N ILE A 57 -8.53 8.84 -6.09
CA ILE A 57 -8.45 10.15 -5.42
C ILE A 57 -8.40 11.32 -6.40
N ASN A 58 -7.80 11.17 -7.58
CA ASN A 58 -7.65 12.27 -8.56
C ASN A 58 -7.48 11.73 -9.98
N ASN A 59 -8.49 11.90 -10.85
CA ASN A 59 -8.41 11.70 -12.31
C ASN A 59 -7.48 10.55 -12.79
N GLY A 60 -7.70 9.34 -12.27
CA GLY A 60 -6.91 8.15 -12.58
C GLY A 60 -5.73 7.84 -11.65
N SER A 61 -5.50 8.64 -10.60
CA SER A 61 -4.60 8.35 -9.48
C SER A 61 -5.36 7.66 -8.34
N TYR A 62 -4.72 6.65 -7.75
CA TYR A 62 -5.31 5.78 -6.73
C TYR A 62 -4.52 5.86 -5.43
N LYS A 63 -5.23 6.06 -4.32
CA LYS A 63 -4.68 5.89 -2.99
C LYS A 63 -4.83 4.42 -2.59
N VAL A 64 -3.71 3.78 -2.28
CA VAL A 64 -3.67 2.38 -1.85
C VAL A 64 -3.22 2.33 -0.39
N GLU A 65 -4.00 1.63 0.43
CA GLU A 65 -3.79 1.58 1.88
C GLU A 65 -3.77 0.13 2.36
N ILE A 66 -2.83 -0.19 3.26
CA ILE A 66 -2.85 -1.45 4.00
C ILE A 66 -3.30 -1.14 5.43
N GLN A 67 -4.37 -1.79 5.88
CA GLN A 67 -5.01 -1.52 7.16
C GLN A 67 -5.28 -2.81 7.92
N TYR A 68 -5.44 -2.71 9.25
CA TYR A 68 -5.92 -3.83 10.07
C TYR A 68 -7.39 -4.16 9.76
N LYS A 69 -7.72 -5.43 9.54
CA LYS A 69 -9.10 -5.90 9.27
C LYS A 69 -10.03 -5.73 10.48
N LYS A 70 -9.48 -5.84 11.68
CA LYS A 70 -10.21 -5.87 12.96
C LYS A 70 -9.59 -4.87 13.94
N GLY A 71 -10.37 -4.44 14.93
CA GLY A 71 -9.91 -3.51 15.95
C GLY A 71 -9.84 -2.07 15.44
N THR A 72 -8.70 -1.40 15.62
CA THR A 72 -8.51 0.04 15.37
C THR A 72 -8.60 0.46 13.91
N LYS A 73 -8.64 -0.50 12.96
CA LYS A 73 -8.58 -0.25 11.51
C LYS A 73 -7.46 0.71 11.12
N GLN A 74 -6.36 0.63 11.86
CA GLN A 74 -5.24 1.54 11.68
C GLN A 74 -4.54 1.24 10.35
N THR A 75 -4.23 2.30 9.60
CA THR A 75 -3.41 2.21 8.40
C THR A 75 -1.94 2.07 8.75
N VAL A 76 -1.26 1.09 8.15
CA VAL A 76 0.15 0.80 8.39
C VAL A 76 1.05 1.13 7.21
N SER A 77 0.49 1.24 6.01
CA SER A 77 1.17 1.58 4.75
C SER A 77 0.22 2.34 3.85
N VAL A 78 0.72 3.39 3.17
CA VAL A 78 -0.04 4.21 2.21
C VAL A 78 0.85 4.55 1.04
N ILE A 79 0.32 4.34 -0.16
CA ILE A 79 0.91 4.88 -1.39
C ILE A 79 -0.13 5.60 -2.23
N GLU A 80 0.36 6.48 -3.09
CA GLU A 80 -0.37 7.03 -4.22
C GLU A 80 0.19 6.43 -5.50
N VAL A 81 -0.68 5.92 -6.36
CA VAL A 81 -0.34 5.36 -7.66
C VAL A 81 -0.90 6.30 -8.70
N GLU A 82 -0.03 7.08 -9.34
CA GLU A 82 -0.43 8.02 -10.37
C GLU A 82 -0.87 7.30 -11.64
N LYS A 83 -1.63 7.99 -12.48
CA LYS A 83 -2.12 7.44 -13.75
C LYS A 83 -0.99 6.94 -14.68
N SER A 84 0.18 7.57 -14.61
CA SER A 84 1.38 7.24 -15.40
C SER A 84 2.11 6.00 -14.91
N ALA A 85 1.83 5.55 -13.68
CA ALA A 85 2.47 4.37 -13.11
C ALA A 85 2.12 3.12 -13.93
N THR A 86 3.17 2.39 -14.33
CA THR A 86 3.07 1.17 -15.13
C THR A 86 3.73 -0.05 -14.49
N SER A 87 4.49 0.15 -13.40
CA SER A 87 5.36 -0.87 -12.84
C SER A 87 4.80 -1.44 -11.53
N THR A 88 4.40 -2.72 -11.57
CA THR A 88 4.02 -3.47 -10.37
C THR A 88 5.18 -3.55 -9.37
N ALA A 89 6.43 -3.57 -9.84
CA ALA A 89 7.61 -3.64 -8.97
C ALA A 89 7.75 -2.35 -8.13
N ASP A 90 7.54 -1.19 -8.74
CA ASP A 90 7.60 0.11 -8.03
C ASP A 90 6.48 0.22 -6.99
N VAL A 91 5.28 -0.30 -7.28
CA VAL A 91 4.20 -0.42 -6.29
C VAL A 91 4.62 -1.27 -5.10
N LYS A 92 5.17 -2.47 -5.34
CA LYS A 92 5.63 -3.37 -4.27
C LYS A 92 6.72 -2.71 -3.43
N GLN A 93 7.64 -2.00 -4.07
CA GLN A 93 8.70 -1.27 -3.40
C GLN A 93 8.15 -0.10 -2.58
N ALA A 94 7.23 0.70 -3.12
CA ALA A 94 6.62 1.82 -2.42
C ALA A 94 5.82 1.38 -1.18
N LEU A 95 5.02 0.30 -1.28
CA LEU A 95 4.33 -0.29 -0.13
C LEU A 95 5.33 -0.78 0.92
N THR A 96 6.40 -1.46 0.49
CA THR A 96 7.45 -1.93 1.40
C THR A 96 8.16 -0.77 2.11
N ASN A 97 8.49 0.30 1.38
CA ASN A 97 9.13 1.47 1.96
C ASN A 97 8.20 2.15 2.96
N SER A 98 6.94 2.38 2.57
CA SER A 98 5.92 2.98 3.42
C SER A 98 5.71 2.23 4.72
N LEU A 99 5.66 0.89 4.64
CA LEU A 99 5.54 0.02 5.82
C LEU A 99 6.75 0.10 6.77
N ASN A 100 7.94 0.37 6.22
CA ASN A 100 9.17 0.42 7.00
C ASN A 100 9.40 1.79 7.64
N ASP A 101 9.27 2.87 6.86
CA ASP A 101 9.62 4.22 7.30
C ASP A 101 8.42 5.05 7.77
N GLY A 102 7.20 4.56 7.50
CA GLY A 102 5.96 5.20 7.87
C GLY A 102 5.59 6.41 7.00
N TYR A 103 6.26 6.63 5.88
CA TYR A 103 5.92 7.71 4.95
C TYR A 103 4.96 7.23 3.88
N LYS A 104 4.19 8.15 3.33
CA LYS A 104 3.44 7.93 2.10
C LYS A 104 4.42 7.93 0.93
N TRP A 105 4.26 7.01 0.00
CA TRP A 105 5.08 6.98 -1.22
C TRP A 105 4.22 7.19 -2.45
N ILE A 106 4.75 7.91 -3.44
CA ILE A 106 4.07 8.21 -4.70
C ILE A 106 4.76 7.39 -5.79
N VAL A 107 4.00 6.70 -6.61
CA VAL A 107 4.47 5.90 -7.74
C VAL A 107 3.98 6.56 -9.03
N SER A 108 4.90 6.91 -9.93
CA SER A 108 4.61 7.60 -11.19
C SER A 108 5.02 6.85 -12.46
#